data_AF-A0A1G2CU93-F1
#
_entry.id   AF-A0A1G2CU93-F1
#
_cell.length_a   1.000
_cell.length_b   1.000
_cell.length_c   1.000
_cell.angle_alpha   90.00
_cell.angle_beta   90.00
_cell.angle_gamma   90.00
#
_symmetry.space_group_name_H-M   'P 1'
#
loop_
_entity.id
_entity.type
_entity.pdbx_description
1 polymer ?
#
loop_
_entity_poly.entity_id
_entity_poly.type
_entity_poly.pdbx_seq_one_letter_code
_entity_poly.pdbx_strand_id
1 'polypeptide(L)'
;MRSFRLVIIESPYRGACYEELEANITYARACMHDALMRREAPYASHLLYTQQGVLDDKDPVDRELGISAGLAWGEHANATAVYVDRGIFAGMVLGITRARESGRPVEYRSLYGNSLPTQDPN
;
A
#
# COMPACT_ATOMS: atom_id res chain seq x y z
N MET A 1 -6.32 25.18 9.78
CA MET A 1 -5.91 24.46 8.56
C MET A 1 -6.85 23.28 8.36
N ARG A 2 -7.28 22.97 7.14
CA ARG A 2 -8.05 21.74 6.89
C ARG A 2 -7.09 20.56 7.03
N SER A 3 -7.33 19.66 8.00
CA SER A 3 -6.51 18.47 8.20
C SER A 3 -6.78 17.45 7.09
N PHE A 4 -5.73 16.90 6.50
CA PHE A 4 -5.83 15.68 5.70
C PHE A 4 -5.90 14.48 6.64
N ARG A 5 -6.59 13.41 6.20
CA ARG A 5 -6.54 12.10 6.87
C ARG A 5 -5.29 11.36 6.41
N LEU A 6 -4.46 10.89 7.32
CA LEU A 6 -3.24 10.13 7.00
C LEU A 6 -3.62 8.67 6.67
N VAL A 7 -3.24 8.18 5.49
CA VAL A 7 -3.65 6.85 5.03
C VAL A 7 -2.44 6.10 4.47
N ILE A 8 -2.19 4.89 4.96
CA ILE A 8 -1.28 3.94 4.31
C ILE A 8 -1.99 3.33 3.11
N ILE A 9 -1.31 3.25 1.96
CA ILE A 9 -1.82 2.57 0.77
C ILE A 9 -1.22 1.17 0.71
N GLU A 10 -2.08 0.17 0.56
CA GLU A 10 -1.70 -1.18 0.16
C GLU A 10 -2.18 -1.42 -1.27
N SER A 11 -1.24 -1.69 -2.16
CA SER A 11 -1.49 -2.09 -3.54
C SER A 11 -0.36 -3.00 -4.03
N PRO A 12 -0.57 -3.80 -5.09
CA PRO A 12 0.50 -4.61 -5.64
C PRO A 12 1.70 -3.76 -6.08
N TYR A 13 2.91 -4.28 -5.86
CA TYR A 13 4.16 -3.68 -6.36
C TYR A 13 4.85 -4.62 -7.35
N ARG A 14 5.35 -5.77 -6.85
CA ARG A 14 6.09 -6.75 -7.65
C ARG A 14 5.21 -7.33 -8.77
N GLY A 15 5.82 -7.64 -9.90
CA GLY A 15 5.23 -8.42 -10.99
C GLY A 15 6.12 -9.59 -11.36
N ALA A 16 5.57 -10.61 -12.03
CA ALA A 16 6.31 -11.75 -12.56
C ALA A 16 7.21 -11.37 -13.75
N CYS A 17 6.87 -10.28 -14.45
CA CYS A 17 7.66 -9.69 -15.52
C CYS A 17 7.71 -8.16 -15.40
N TYR A 18 8.51 -7.53 -16.26
CA TYR A 18 8.67 -6.07 -16.29
C TYR A 18 7.34 -5.36 -16.58
N GLU A 19 6.56 -5.87 -17.52
CA GLU A 19 5.27 -5.31 -17.90
C GLU A 19 4.27 -5.33 -16.75
N GLU A 20 4.29 -6.39 -15.93
CA GLU A 20 3.42 -6.49 -14.76
C GLU A 20 3.88 -5.57 -13.62
N LEU A 21 5.20 -5.42 -13.41
CA LEU A 21 5.76 -4.45 -12.47
C LEU A 21 5.32 -3.02 -12.84
N GLU A 22 5.46 -2.64 -14.11
CA GLU A 22 5.04 -1.30 -14.59
C GLU A 22 3.52 -1.09 -14.47
N ALA A 23 2.72 -2.12 -14.73
CA ALA A 23 1.28 -2.07 -14.53
C ALA A 23 0.91 -1.88 -13.04
N ASN A 24 1.63 -2.53 -12.13
CA ASN A 24 1.44 -2.40 -10.69
C ASN A 24 1.88 -1.03 -10.17
N ILE A 25 2.99 -0.49 -10.66
CA ILE A 25 3.43 0.89 -10.36
C ILE A 25 2.39 1.90 -10.84
N THR A 26 1.90 1.74 -12.07
CA THR A 26 0.86 2.61 -12.65
C THR A 26 -0.41 2.57 -11.80
N TYR A 27 -0.83 1.37 -11.38
CA TYR A 27 -1.98 1.19 -10.52
C TYR A 27 -1.77 1.79 -9.12
N ALA A 28 -0.62 1.59 -8.48
CA ALA A 28 -0.29 2.20 -7.19
C ALA A 28 -0.37 3.74 -7.24
N ARG A 29 0.10 4.36 -8.33
CA ARG A 29 -0.06 5.81 -8.56
C ARG A 29 -1.52 6.22 -8.69
N ALA A 30 -2.35 5.42 -9.35
CA ALA A 30 -3.79 5.66 -9.44
C ALA A 30 -4.48 5.55 -8.06
N CYS A 31 -4.08 4.58 -7.23
CA CYS A 31 -4.55 4.46 -5.84
C CYS A 31 -4.22 5.70 -5.01
N MET A 32 -2.97 6.20 -5.11
CA MET A 32 -2.57 7.44 -4.44
C MET A 32 -3.40 8.64 -4.93
N HIS A 33 -3.65 8.73 -6.24
CA HIS A 33 -4.50 9.79 -6.79
C HIS A 33 -5.93 9.73 -6.24
N ASP A 34 -6.56 8.55 -6.18
CA ASP A 34 -7.89 8.38 -5.57
C ASP A 34 -7.90 8.84 -4.09
N ALA A 35 -6.90 8.45 -3.30
CA ALA A 35 -6.78 8.91 -1.91
C ALA A 35 -6.64 10.44 -1.79
N LEU A 36 -5.83 11.07 -2.65
CA LEU A 36 -5.72 12.53 -2.71
C LEU A 36 -7.06 13.19 -3.04
N MET A 37 -7.84 12.63 -3.96
CA MET A 37 -9.17 13.13 -4.31
C MET A 37 -10.20 12.97 -3.19
N ARG A 38 -9.97 12.03 -2.26
CA ARG A 38 -10.74 11.87 -1.02
C ARG A 38 -10.31 12.81 0.11
N ARG A 39 -9.36 13.73 -0.15
CA ARG A 39 -8.73 14.61 0.87
C ARG A 39 -7.94 13.82 1.91
N GLU A 40 -7.30 12.74 1.49
CA GLU A 40 -6.37 11.95 2.29
C GLU A 40 -4.93 12.29 1.89
N ALA A 41 -3.99 12.10 2.82
CA ALA A 41 -2.56 12.18 2.58
C ALA A 41 -2.02 10.74 2.51
N PRO A 42 -1.90 10.17 1.30
CA PRO A 42 -1.49 8.78 1.14
C PRO A 42 0.01 8.60 1.36
N TYR A 43 0.36 7.48 1.98
CA TYR A 43 1.72 6.99 2.12
C TYR A 43 1.83 5.57 1.59
N ALA A 44 2.61 5.38 0.53
CA ALA A 44 2.78 4.10 -0.17
C ALA A 44 4.26 3.70 -0.11
N SER A 45 4.72 3.13 1.00
CA SER A 45 6.15 2.79 1.21
C SER A 45 6.67 1.83 0.17
N HIS A 46 5.87 0.86 -0.27
CA HIS A 46 6.21 -0.12 -1.31
C HIS A 46 6.49 0.52 -2.67
N LEU A 47 5.93 1.70 -2.94
CA LEU A 47 6.23 2.48 -4.13
C LEU A 47 7.35 3.49 -3.86
N LEU A 48 7.33 4.18 -2.72
CA LEU A 48 8.26 5.27 -2.40
C LEU A 48 9.69 4.78 -2.21
N TYR A 49 9.89 3.71 -1.43
CA TYR A 49 11.22 3.26 -1.04
C TYR A 49 11.90 2.41 -2.10
N THR A 50 11.15 1.91 -3.06
CA THR A 50 11.66 1.12 -4.17
C THR A 50 12.05 1.98 -5.38
N GLN A 51 11.96 3.30 -5.26
CA GLN A 51 12.45 4.22 -6.30
C GLN A 51 13.98 4.17 -6.40
N GLN A 52 14.48 4.45 -7.60
CA GLN A 52 15.91 4.43 -7.91
C GLN A 52 16.71 5.29 -6.91
N GLY A 53 17.73 4.69 -6.29
CA GLY A 53 18.60 5.38 -5.34
C GLY A 53 18.07 5.48 -3.92
N VAL A 54 16.94 4.83 -3.61
CA VAL A 54 16.37 4.77 -2.24
C VAL A 54 16.71 3.44 -1.56
N LEU A 55 16.11 2.33 -2.00
CA LEU A 55 16.41 0.96 -1.54
C LEU A 55 16.30 -0.03 -2.71
N ASP A 56 17.10 -1.10 -2.69
CA ASP A 56 16.97 -2.22 -3.62
C ASP A 56 16.06 -3.32 -3.03
N ASP A 57 14.85 -3.46 -3.58
CA ASP A 57 13.87 -4.48 -3.17
C ASP A 57 14.36 -5.93 -3.44
N LYS A 58 15.46 -6.13 -4.17
CA LYS A 58 16.11 -7.44 -4.33
C LYS A 58 17.09 -7.76 -3.21
N ASP A 59 17.59 -6.75 -2.49
CA ASP A 59 18.44 -6.95 -1.31
C ASP A 59 17.55 -7.17 -0.08
N PRO A 60 17.67 -8.31 0.63
CA PRO A 60 16.88 -8.58 1.83
C PRO A 60 17.06 -7.54 2.94
N VAL A 61 18.24 -6.93 3.09
CA VAL A 61 18.50 -5.94 4.15
C VAL A 61 17.73 -4.65 3.86
N ASP A 62 17.85 -4.15 2.63
CA ASP A 62 17.08 -3.00 2.15
C ASP A 62 15.58 -3.25 2.22
N ARG A 63 15.12 -4.47 1.87
CA ARG A 63 13.72 -4.84 1.98
C ARG A 63 13.21 -4.78 3.42
N GLU A 64 13.98 -5.30 4.38
CA GLU A 64 13.62 -5.24 5.80
C GLU A 64 13.58 -3.80 6.31
N LEU A 65 14.55 -2.97 5.91
CA LEU A 65 14.58 -1.54 6.25
C LEU A 65 13.35 -0.80 5.72
N GLY A 66 12.99 -1.02 4.46
CA GLY A 66 11.81 -0.39 3.84
C GLY A 66 10.50 -0.81 4.49
N ILE A 67 10.35 -2.10 4.83
CA ILE A 67 9.20 -2.61 5.59
C ILE A 67 9.14 -1.93 6.96
N SER A 68 10.25 -1.91 7.69
CA SER A 68 10.32 -1.35 9.05
C SER A 68 10.00 0.14 9.07
N ALA A 69 10.54 0.91 8.13
CA ALA A 69 10.27 2.34 7.99
C ALA A 69 8.80 2.61 7.59
N GLY A 70 8.21 1.77 6.73
CA GLY A 70 6.78 1.84 6.39
C GLY A 70 5.88 1.56 7.58
N LEU A 71 6.24 0.58 8.42
CA LEU A 71 5.51 0.24 9.64
C LEU A 71 5.54 1.37 10.67
N ALA A 72 6.70 2.01 10.87
CA ALA A 72 6.83 3.17 11.74
C ALA A 72 5.89 4.31 11.32
N TRP A 73 5.75 4.57 10.02
CA TRP A 73 4.75 5.52 9.51
C TRP A 73 3.31 5.07 9.79
N GLY A 74 3.06 3.76 9.75
CA GLY A 74 1.75 3.18 10.06
C GLY A 74 1.24 3.56 11.45
N GLU A 75 2.12 3.68 12.46
CA GLU A 75 1.74 4.07 13.83
C GLU A 75 1.07 5.45 13.89
N HIS A 76 1.36 6.32 12.92
CA HIS A 76 0.78 7.66 12.82
C HIS A 76 -0.41 7.75 11.86
N ALA A 77 -0.66 6.70 11.07
CA ALA A 77 -1.72 6.71 10.07
C ALA A 77 -3.10 6.47 10.68
N ASN A 78 -4.12 7.16 10.15
CA ASN A 78 -5.50 7.02 10.61
C ASN A 78 -6.19 5.77 10.04
N ALA A 79 -5.69 5.22 8.92
CA ALA A 79 -6.19 3.99 8.31
C ALA A 79 -5.17 3.39 7.33
N THR A 80 -5.42 2.15 6.93
CA THR A 80 -4.79 1.47 5.80
C THR A 80 -5.86 1.25 4.73
N ALA A 81 -5.68 1.83 3.55
CA ALA A 81 -6.54 1.63 2.39
C ALA A 81 -5.95 0.56 1.46
N VAL A 82 -6.69 -0.51 1.25
CA VAL A 82 -6.27 -1.68 0.46
C VAL A 82 -7.01 -1.68 -0.87
N TYR A 83 -6.27 -1.52 -1.97
CA TYR A 83 -6.85 -1.47 -3.30
C TYR A 83 -6.79 -2.83 -3.99
N VAL A 84 -7.95 -3.42 -4.27
CA VAL A 84 -8.08 -4.87 -4.55
C VAL A 84 -8.19 -5.25 -6.03
N ASP A 85 -8.26 -4.27 -6.96
CA ASP A 85 -8.59 -4.53 -8.37
C ASP A 85 -7.60 -5.47 -9.08
N ARG A 86 -6.37 -5.55 -8.58
CA ARG A 86 -5.29 -6.39 -9.13
C ARG A 86 -4.93 -7.57 -8.24
N GLY A 87 -5.81 -7.93 -7.30
CA GLY A 87 -5.57 -8.97 -6.31
C GLY A 87 -4.84 -8.48 -5.07
N ILE A 88 -4.76 -9.35 -4.06
CA ILE A 88 -4.05 -9.11 -2.81
C ILE A 88 -2.91 -10.13 -2.72
N PHE A 89 -1.69 -9.63 -2.53
CA PHE A 89 -0.48 -10.45 -2.51
C PHE A 89 0.14 -10.48 -1.11
N ALA A 90 1.07 -11.41 -0.87
CA ALA A 90 1.70 -11.63 0.44
C ALA A 90 2.26 -10.36 1.10
N GLY A 91 2.85 -9.44 0.32
CA GLY A 91 3.33 -8.16 0.84
C GLY A 91 2.21 -7.28 1.42
N MET A 92 1.05 -7.26 0.75
CA MET A 92 -0.12 -6.52 1.23
C MET A 92 -0.76 -7.21 2.43
N VAL A 93 -0.81 -8.55 2.45
CA VAL A 93 -1.32 -9.31 3.60
C VAL A 93 -0.54 -8.95 4.87
N LEU A 94 0.80 -8.86 4.79
CA LEU A 94 1.62 -8.39 5.90
C LEU A 94 1.21 -6.99 6.38
N GLY A 95 1.01 -6.04 5.46
CA GLY A 95 0.55 -4.68 5.79
C GLY A 95 -0.83 -4.66 6.45
N ILE A 96 -1.76 -5.48 5.96
CA ILE A 96 -3.11 -5.65 6.50
C ILE A 96 -3.05 -6.20 7.93
N THR A 97 -2.35 -7.33 8.14
CA THR A 97 -2.18 -7.95 9.45
C THR A 97 -1.62 -6.95 10.45
N ARG A 98 -0.57 -6.22 10.06
CA ARG A 98 0.07 -5.21 10.92
C ARG A 98 -0.85 -4.04 11.26
N ALA A 99 -1.63 -3.56 10.29
CA ALA A 99 -2.64 -2.54 10.56
C ALA A 99 -3.66 -3.03 11.60
N ARG A 100 -4.12 -4.27 11.51
CA ARG A 100 -5.04 -4.86 12.48
C ARG A 100 -4.40 -5.03 13.86
N GLU A 101 -3.18 -5.55 13.94
CA GLU A 101 -2.42 -5.70 15.19
C GLU A 101 -2.24 -4.36 15.91
N SER A 102 -2.04 -3.28 15.16
CA SER A 102 -1.90 -1.93 15.71
C SER A 102 -3.25 -1.20 15.93
N GLY A 103 -4.39 -1.88 15.75
CA GLY A 103 -5.72 -1.28 15.87
C GLY A 103 -6.05 -0.23 14.80
N ARG A 104 -5.27 -0.16 13.71
CA ARG A 104 -5.48 0.77 12.59
C ARG A 104 -6.59 0.23 11.68
N PRO A 105 -7.65 1.00 11.40
CA PRO A 105 -8.72 0.58 10.50
C PRO A 105 -8.21 0.20 9.11
N VAL A 106 -8.67 -0.94 8.59
CA VAL A 106 -8.39 -1.39 7.22
C VAL A 106 -9.63 -1.18 6.37
N GLU A 107 -9.46 -0.49 5.23
CA GLU A 107 -10.52 -0.12 4.30
C GLU A 107 -10.24 -0.70 2.92
N TYR A 108 -11.04 -1.66 2.48
CA TYR A 108 -10.94 -2.20 1.12
C TYR A 108 -11.57 -1.23 0.11
N ARG A 109 -10.88 -1.01 -1.00
CA ARG A 109 -11.25 -0.09 -2.07
C ARG A 109 -11.05 -0.73 -3.43
N SER A 110 -11.81 -0.23 -4.39
CA SER A 110 -11.68 -0.59 -5.80
C SER A 110 -11.80 0.69 -6.63
N LEU A 111 -10.93 0.84 -7.62
CA LEU A 111 -10.97 1.92 -8.62
C LEU A 111 -11.91 1.58 -9.78
N TYR A 112 -12.15 0.29 -10.05
CA TYR A 112 -12.85 -0.17 -11.25
C TYR A 112 -14.17 -0.91 -10.96
N GLY A 113 -14.64 -0.90 -9.71
CA GLY A 113 -15.91 -1.52 -9.31
C GLY A 113 -15.84 -3.02 -9.07
N ASN A 114 -14.65 -3.58 -8.84
CA ASN A 114 -14.47 -4.96 -8.41
C ASN A 114 -15.14 -5.22 -7.06
N SER A 115 -15.65 -6.43 -6.87
CA SER A 115 -16.20 -6.85 -5.58
C SER A 115 -15.13 -6.77 -4.50
N LEU A 116 -15.48 -6.13 -3.38
CA LEU A 116 -14.60 -6.06 -2.21
C LEU A 116 -14.59 -7.42 -1.48
N PRO A 117 -13.48 -7.79 -0.83
CA PRO A 117 -13.43 -8.98 0.01
C PRO A 117 -14.52 -8.92 1.08
N THR A 118 -15.27 -10.02 1.24
CA THR A 118 -16.25 -10.17 2.32
C THR A 118 -15.63 -10.68 3.62
N GLN A 119 -14.40 -11.19 3.53
CA GLN A 119 -13.55 -11.65 4.63
C GLN A 119 -12.10 -11.25 4.33
N ASP A 120 -11.28 -11.11 5.38
CA ASP A 120 -9.86 -10.81 5.21
C ASP A 120 -9.17 -11.98 4.48
N PRO A 121 -8.23 -11.70 3.56
CA PRO A 121 -7.45 -12.74 2.90
C PRO A 121 -6.55 -13.45 3.94
N ASN A 122 -6.60 -14.79 3.94
CA ASN A 122 -5.73 -15.64 4.77
C ASN A 122 -4.27 -15.58 4.32
#